data_AF-A0A845QNL6-F1
#
_entry.id   AF-A0A845QNL6-F1
#
_cell.length_a   1.000
_cell.length_b   1.000
_cell.length_c   1.000
_cell.angle_alpha   90.00
_cell.angle_beta   90.00
_cell.angle_gamma   90.00
#
_symmetry.space_group_name_H-M   'P 1'
#
loop_
_entity.id
_entity.type
_entity.pdbx_description
1 polymer ?
#
loop_
_entity_poly.entity_id
_entity_poly.type
_entity_poly.pdbx_seq_one_letter_code
_entity_poly.pdbx_strand_id
1 'polypeptide(L)'
;MEGKVYISAKDEMKKKIKLAMAKQWHIIYTDNLQEADYILIEKQPDDSLLDAQFATLMAAREADIPVRYFKLEKEKTQIAAMKETRKNFDMEIE
;
A
#
# COMPACT_ATOMS: atom_id res chain seq x y z
N MET A 1 -3.30 16.97 1.46
CA MET A 1 -1.85 17.01 1.72
C MET A 1 -1.24 15.88 0.92
N GLU A 2 -0.40 16.24 -0.04
CA GLU A 2 0.36 15.27 -0.84
C GLU A 2 1.51 14.73 0.00
N GLY A 3 1.61 13.41 0.14
CA GLY A 3 2.69 12.76 0.87
C GLY A 3 3.48 11.84 -0.05
N LYS A 4 4.81 11.89 0.04
CA LYS A 4 5.73 10.99 -0.67
C LYS A 4 5.76 9.63 0.02
N VAL A 5 5.53 8.56 -0.74
CA VAL A 5 5.58 7.19 -0.22
C VAL A 5 6.64 6.36 -0.91
N TYR A 6 7.44 5.64 -0.13
CA TYR A 6 8.30 4.57 -0.61
C TYR A 6 7.63 3.22 -0.38
N ILE A 7 7.66 2.33 -1.38
CA ILE A 7 7.03 1.01 -1.29
C ILE A 7 8.10 -0.08 -1.43
N SER A 8 8.27 -0.87 -0.38
CA SER A 8 9.07 -2.08 -0.39
C SER A 8 8.16 -3.31 -0.52
N ALA A 9 7.97 -3.74 -1.76
CA ALA A 9 7.10 -4.84 -2.15
C ALA A 9 7.58 -5.43 -3.48
N LYS A 10 7.03 -6.59 -3.88
CA LYS A 10 7.26 -7.14 -5.23
C LYS A 10 6.74 -6.18 -6.32
N ASP A 11 7.33 -6.20 -7.51
CA ASP A 11 6.97 -5.27 -8.61
C ASP A 11 5.50 -5.33 -9.03
N GLU A 12 4.91 -6.53 -9.09
CA GLU A 12 3.48 -6.70 -9.36
C GLU A 12 2.62 -6.00 -8.30
N MET A 13 3.08 -5.98 -7.05
CA MET A 13 2.37 -5.37 -5.94
C MET A 13 2.51 -3.86 -5.94
N LYS A 14 3.71 -3.34 -6.24
CA LYS A 14 3.92 -1.90 -6.44
C LYS A 14 2.94 -1.33 -7.45
N LYS A 15 2.69 -2.03 -8.57
CA LYS A 15 1.72 -1.59 -9.60
C LYS A 15 0.29 -1.54 -9.07
N LYS A 16 -0.16 -2.56 -8.32
CA LYS A 16 -1.52 -2.59 -7.75
C LYS A 16 -1.74 -1.48 -6.73
N ILE A 17 -0.78 -1.27 -5.82
CA ILE A 17 -0.85 -0.20 -4.82
C ILE A 17 -0.84 1.15 -5.54
N LYS A 18 0.04 1.34 -6.53
CA LYS A 18 0.09 2.57 -7.33
C LYS A 18 -1.28 2.92 -7.92
N LEU A 19 -1.97 1.94 -8.50
CA LEU A 19 -3.30 2.12 -9.10
C LEU A 19 -4.41 2.36 -8.06
N ALA A 20 -4.40 1.65 -6.94
CA ALA A 20 -5.41 1.77 -5.90
C ALA A 20 -5.29 3.10 -5.15
N MET A 21 -4.08 3.45 -4.73
CA MET A 21 -3.80 4.66 -3.96
C MET A 21 -3.89 5.91 -4.81
N ALA A 22 -3.48 5.90 -6.09
CA ALA A 22 -3.64 7.08 -6.97
C ALA A 22 -5.10 7.51 -7.15
N LYS A 23 -6.07 6.59 -7.03
CA LYS A 23 -7.50 6.90 -7.15
C LYS A 23 -8.11 7.48 -5.87
N GLN A 24 -7.50 7.20 -4.73
CA GLN A 24 -8.10 7.47 -3.43
C GLN A 24 -7.35 8.58 -2.68
N TRP A 25 -6.02 8.60 -2.75
CA TRP A 25 -5.14 9.47 -1.96
C TRP A 25 -4.16 10.16 -2.91
N HIS A 26 -3.96 11.48 -2.77
CA HIS A 26 -2.97 12.22 -3.55
C HIS A 26 -1.56 11.88 -3.05
N ILE A 27 -1.06 10.70 -3.40
CA ILE A 27 0.24 10.18 -2.95
C ILE A 27 1.24 10.27 -4.10
N ILE A 28 2.44 10.79 -3.80
CA ILE A 28 3.56 10.85 -4.73
C ILE A 28 4.46 9.64 -4.46
N TYR A 29 4.67 8.76 -5.43
CA TYR A 29 5.57 7.62 -5.24
C TYR A 29 7.02 8.09 -5.39
N THR A 30 7.87 7.72 -4.43
CA THR A 30 9.31 7.96 -4.49
C THR A 30 10.07 6.64 -4.47
N ASP A 31 11.10 6.55 -5.31
CA ASP A 31 12.10 5.48 -5.25
C ASP A 31 13.28 5.86 -4.34
N ASN A 32 13.27 7.08 -3.79
CA ASN A 32 14.22 7.54 -2.79
C ASN A 32 13.61 7.45 -1.38
N LEU A 33 14.20 6.58 -0.55
CA LEU A 33 13.75 6.33 0.82
C LEU A 33 13.83 7.58 1.70
N GLN A 34 14.84 8.43 1.53
CA GLN A 34 15.04 9.64 2.35
C GLN A 34 14.02 10.75 2.06
N GLU A 35 13.42 10.73 0.89
CA GLU A 35 12.38 11.69 0.50
C GLU A 35 10.98 11.21 0.89
N ALA A 36 10.85 10.01 1.44
CA ALA A 36 9.55 9.46 1.80
C ALA A 36 9.06 10.05 3.12
N ASP A 37 7.85 10.60 3.11
CA ASP A 37 7.17 11.00 4.35
C ASP A 37 6.77 9.77 5.18
N TYR A 38 6.54 8.63 4.51
CA TYR A 38 6.31 7.33 5.15
C TYR A 38 6.63 6.17 4.20
N ILE A 39 6.84 4.99 4.77
CA ILE A 39 7.22 3.79 4.04
C ILE A 39 6.16 2.70 4.18
N LEU A 40 5.81 2.06 3.07
CA LEU A 40 4.93 0.90 3.03
C LEU A 40 5.75 -0.37 2.83
N ILE A 41 5.68 -1.29 3.79
CA ILE A 41 6.37 -2.58 3.74
C ILE A 41 5.36 -3.72 3.63
N GLU A 42 5.56 -4.55 2.60
CA GLU A 42 4.81 -5.78 2.41
C GLU A 42 5.22 -6.83 3.44
N LYS A 43 4.27 -7.31 4.23
CA LYS A 43 4.45 -8.50 5.06
C LYS A 43 4.01 -9.75 4.31
N GLN A 44 4.72 -10.83 4.54
CA GLN A 44 4.29 -12.17 4.15
C GLN A 44 3.02 -12.58 4.92
N PRO A 45 2.28 -13.58 4.43
CA PRO A 45 1.05 -14.06 5.10
C PRO A 45 1.27 -14.53 6.53
N ASP A 46 2.48 -15.00 6.86
CA ASP A 46 2.91 -15.48 8.17
C ASP A 46 3.50 -14.37 9.07
N ASP A 47 3.27 -13.09 8.72
CA ASP A 47 3.86 -11.91 9.38
C ASP A 47 5.37 -11.72 9.21
N SER A 48 6.05 -12.61 8.47
CA SER A 48 7.48 -12.47 8.20
C SER A 48 7.76 -11.36 7.16
N LEU A 49 9.02 -10.91 7.12
CA LEU A 49 9.55 -9.99 6.11
C LEU A 49 10.60 -10.74 5.31
N LEU A 50 10.68 -10.53 3.99
CA LEU A 50 11.85 -10.99 3.23
C LEU A 50 13.01 -10.04 3.50
N ASP A 51 14.22 -10.49 3.17
CA ASP A 51 15.45 -9.73 3.40
C ASP A 51 15.40 -8.31 2.82
N ALA A 52 14.80 -8.14 1.64
CA ALA A 52 14.63 -6.82 1.02
C ALA A 52 13.72 -5.88 1.83
N GLN A 53 12.60 -6.40 2.34
CA GLN A 53 11.70 -5.64 3.21
C GLN A 53 12.34 -5.37 4.57
N PHE A 54 13.11 -6.31 5.10
CA PHE A 54 13.84 -6.14 6.36
C PHE A 54 14.93 -5.07 6.24
N ALA A 55 15.70 -5.06 5.15
CA ALA A 55 16.68 -4.02 4.86
C ALA A 55 16.02 -2.63 4.76
N THR A 56 14.84 -2.56 4.12
CA THR A 56 14.06 -1.32 4.06
C THR A 56 13.61 -0.86 5.46
N LEU A 57 13.16 -1.79 6.30
CA LEU A 57 12.74 -1.48 7.67
C LEU A 57 13.90 -0.92 8.50
N MET A 58 15.10 -1.47 8.35
CA MET A 58 16.30 -0.95 9.03
C MET A 58 16.64 0.46 8.56
N ALA A 59 16.69 0.69 7.25
CA ALA A 59 16.94 2.03 6.69
C ALA A 59 15.89 3.06 7.13
N ALA A 60 14.61 2.66 7.19
CA ALA A 60 13.53 3.51 7.69
C ALA A 60 13.74 3.92 9.14
N ARG A 61 14.16 2.97 9.98
CA ARG A 61 14.40 3.19 11.40
C ARG A 61 15.61 4.07 11.65
N GLU A 62 16.67 3.92 10.86
CA GLU A 62 17.84 4.80 10.91
C GLU A 62 17.50 6.25 10.52
N ALA A 63 16.57 6.42 9.58
CA ALA A 63 16.14 7.72 9.09
C ALA A 63 14.96 8.34 9.88
N ASP A 64 14.48 7.67 10.94
CA ASP A 64 13.30 8.06 11.74
C ASP A 64 12.02 8.27 10.90
N ILE A 65 11.88 7.50 9.81
CA ILE A 65 10.75 7.60 8.88
C ILE A 65 9.64 6.64 9.33
N PRO A 66 8.38 7.10 9.43
CA PRO A 66 7.29 6.25 9.85
C PRO A 66 7.02 5.11 8.86
N VAL A 67 6.97 3.89 9.39
CA VAL A 67 6.72 2.67 8.61
C VAL A 67 5.29 2.18 8.85
N ARG A 68 4.60 1.83 7.76
CA ARG A 68 3.31 1.15 7.76
C ARG A 68 3.46 -0.21 7.09
N TYR A 69 2.82 -1.21 7.69
CA TYR A 69 2.79 -2.55 7.15
C TYR A 69 1.47 -2.80 6.43
N PHE A 70 1.53 -3.58 5.36
CA PHE A 70 0.35 -4.13 4.74
C PHE A 70 0.56 -5.61 4.45
N LYS A 71 -0.51 -6.38 4.55
CA LYS A 71 -0.54 -7.79 4.19
C LYS A 71 -1.40 -7.95 2.95
N LEU A 72 -0.96 -8.82 2.05
CA LEU A 72 -1.85 -9.37 1.04
C LEU A 72 -2.68 -10.49 1.67
N GLU A 73 -3.61 -10.17 2.58
CA GLU A 73 -4.71 -11.10 2.78
C GLU A 73 -5.47 -11.19 1.45
N LYS A 74 -5.80 -12.41 1.03
CA LYS A 74 -6.47 -12.72 -0.25
C LYS A 74 -7.49 -11.64 -0.62
N GLU A 75 -7.03 -10.68 -1.42
CA GLU A 75 -7.80 -9.55 -1.95
C GLU A 75 -8.77 -10.01 -3.06
N LYS A 76 -9.34 -11.22 -2.93
CA LYS A 76 -10.49 -11.65 -3.72
C LYS A 76 -11.82 -11.16 -3.11
N THR A 77 -11.85 -10.78 -1.83
CA THR A 77 -13.13 -10.48 -1.15
C THR A 77 -13.43 -8.98 -1.02
N GLN A 78 -12.43 -8.11 -0.82
CA GLN A 78 -12.70 -6.68 -0.56
C GLN A 78 -12.97 -5.84 -1.81
N ILE A 79 -12.35 -6.16 -2.95
CA ILE A 79 -12.67 -5.51 -4.24
C ILE A 79 -14.06 -5.94 -4.74
N ALA A 80 -14.51 -7.16 -4.40
CA ALA A 80 -15.87 -7.62 -4.68
C ALA A 80 -16.91 -6.87 -3.82
N ALA A 81 -16.63 -6.66 -2.53
CA ALA A 81 -17.51 -5.90 -1.63
C ALA A 81 -17.70 -4.43 -2.07
N MET A 82 -16.65 -3.77 -2.59
CA MET A 82 -16.79 -2.41 -3.14
C MET A 82 -17.56 -2.35 -4.47
N LYS A 83 -17.55 -3.42 -5.28
CA LYS A 83 -18.38 -3.50 -6.49
C LYS A 83 -19.84 -3.80 -6.18
N GLU A 84 -20.14 -4.64 -5.18
CA GLU A 84 -21.52 -4.92 -4.75
C GLU A 84 -22.18 -3.69 -4.11
N THR A 85 -21.46 -2.92 -3.30
CA THR A 85 -22.03 -1.74 -2.64
C THR A 85 -22.42 -0.64 -3.64
N ARG A 86 -21.73 -0.54 -4.79
CA ARG A 86 -22.13 0.36 -5.90
C ARG A 86 -23.40 -0.09 -6.60
N LYS A 87 -23.59 -1.40 -6.76
CA LYS A 87 -24.77 -1.95 -7.46
C LYS A 87 -26.06 -1.79 -6.65
N ASN A 88 -25.98 -1.73 -5.32
CA ASN A 88 -27.14 -1.51 -4.46
C ASN A 88 -27.53 -0.03 -4.34
N PHE A 89 -26.60 0.91 -4.51
CA PHE A 89 -26.91 2.35 -4.48
C PHE A 89 -27.62 2.86 -5.75
N ASP A 90 -27.36 2.24 -6.91
CA ASP A 90 -28.05 2.59 -8.17
C ASP A 90 -29.48 2.00 -8.26
N MET A 91 -29.90 1.14 -7.32
CA MET A 91 -31.22 0.50 -7.32
C MET A 91 -32.22 1.14 -6.32
N GLU A 92 -31.77 2.07 -5.49
CA GLU A 92 -32.62 2.86 -4.58
C GLU A 92 -32.98 4.25 -5.13
N ILE A 93 -32.52 4.57 -6.35
CA ILE A 93 -32.95 5.76 -7.11
C ILE A 93 -33.80 5.30 -8.30
N GLU A 94 -34.92 4.66 -8.02
CA GLU A 94 -36.08 4.57 -8.93
C GLU A 94 -37.39 4.65 -8.12
#